data_AF-A0A5J6Q9Z2-F1
#
_entry.id   AF-A0A5J6Q9Z2-F1
#
_cell.length_a   1.000
_cell.length_b   1.000
_cell.length_c   1.000
_cell.angle_alpha   90.00
_cell.angle_beta   90.00
_cell.angle_gamma   90.00
#
_symmetry.space_group_name_H-M   'P 1'
#
loop_
_entity.id
_entity.type
_entity.pdbx_description
1 polymer ?
#
loop_
_entity_poly.entity_id
_entity_poly.type
_entity_poly.pdbx_seq_one_letter_code
_entity_poly.pdbx_strand_id
1 'polypeptide(L)'
;MKLPSLSEIQLAEWPGNTFQQWKEVIEQVRSEGTGTQSARFYERVDEIKAWVNGGGSAAEFISFLEDRLTLRALTWLWLNDESMRSHLLRTDIIEYLKQRTGWLGRLITIQLMSLYLKFYKQLENLSKHTAGLLQALKVLLIKQLEYFSVRRKKRNQTAVKNLFDAFVEHQDMLLSDNAVLETVDYAAKRNLDLQDLFERYSHLWCMRGKEGGVSC
;
A
#
# COMPACT_ATOMS: atom_id res chain seq x y z
N MET A 1 0.76 34.36 24.72
CA MET A 1 1.20 34.69 23.35
C MET A 1 -0.05 34.80 22.49
N LYS A 2 -0.25 35.89 21.75
CA LYS A 2 -1.39 36.04 20.82
C LYS A 2 -1.01 35.38 19.50
N LEU A 3 -1.83 34.43 19.03
CA LEU A 3 -1.68 33.83 17.71
C LEU A 3 -1.98 34.87 16.63
N PRO A 4 -1.26 34.86 15.49
CA PRO A 4 -1.55 35.75 14.36
C PRO A 4 -2.94 35.48 13.80
N SER A 5 -3.58 36.53 13.29
CA SER A 5 -4.96 36.44 12.78
C SER A 5 -4.98 35.69 11.44
N LEU A 6 -5.88 34.71 11.30
CA LEU A 6 -6.02 33.88 10.10
C LEU A 6 -6.31 34.71 8.82
N SER A 7 -6.74 35.95 8.97
CA SER A 7 -6.93 36.94 7.91
C SER A 7 -5.63 37.36 7.20
N GLU A 8 -4.46 37.10 7.79
CA GLU A 8 -3.15 37.44 7.20
C GLU A 8 -2.53 36.30 6.38
N ILE A 9 -3.12 35.09 6.44
CA ILE A 9 -2.64 33.94 5.68
C ILE A 9 -3.23 34.04 4.27
N GLN A 10 -2.47 34.64 3.35
CA GLN A 10 -2.74 34.48 1.93
C GLN A 10 -2.46 33.03 1.57
N LEU A 11 -3.52 32.22 1.42
CA LEU A 11 -3.43 30.90 0.82
C LEU A 11 -2.79 31.09 -0.56
N ALA A 12 -1.56 30.60 -0.74
CA ALA A 12 -0.87 30.67 -2.01
C ALA A 12 -1.79 30.08 -3.09
N GLU A 13 -2.15 30.90 -4.09
CA GLU A 13 -2.96 30.45 -5.21
C GLU A 13 -2.20 29.33 -5.90
N TRP A 14 -2.82 28.15 -5.97
CA TRP A 14 -2.22 27.00 -6.62
C TRP A 14 -2.02 27.35 -8.10
N PRO A 15 -0.84 27.09 -8.68
CA PRO A 15 -0.62 27.28 -10.10
C PRO A 15 -1.72 26.57 -10.91
N GLY A 16 -2.29 27.23 -11.92
CA GLY A 16 -3.44 26.68 -12.66
C GLY A 16 -3.19 25.34 -13.35
N ASN A 17 -1.92 24.94 -13.51
CA ASN A 17 -1.50 23.65 -14.06
C ASN A 17 -1.28 22.56 -12.99
N THR A 18 -1.35 22.88 -11.69
CA THR A 18 -1.05 21.92 -10.63
C THR A 18 -2.01 20.74 -10.66
N PHE A 19 -3.28 20.96 -11.01
CA PHE A 19 -4.24 19.86 -11.18
C PHE A 19 -3.90 18.93 -12.36
N GLN A 20 -3.37 19.49 -13.45
CA GLN A 20 -2.94 18.73 -14.63
C GLN A 20 -1.69 17.91 -14.32
N GLN A 21 -0.70 18.52 -13.68
CA GLN A 21 0.49 17.85 -13.17
C GLN A 21 0.13 16.76 -12.16
N TRP A 22 -0.86 17.01 -11.29
CA TRP A 22 -1.39 16.01 -10.38
C TRP A 22 -1.97 14.81 -11.14
N LYS A 23 -2.81 15.05 -12.16
CA LYS A 23 -3.36 13.98 -12.99
C LYS A 23 -2.29 13.16 -13.69
N GLU A 24 -1.26 13.81 -14.23
CA GLU A 24 -0.12 13.15 -14.88
C GLU A 24 0.64 12.27 -13.88
N VAL A 25 0.86 12.74 -12.66
CA VAL A 25 1.47 11.93 -11.59
C VAL A 25 0.59 10.74 -11.19
N ILE A 26 -0.74 10.89 -11.13
CA ILE A 26 -1.66 9.76 -10.90
C ILE A 26 -1.56 8.73 -12.02
N GLU A 27 -1.58 9.18 -13.27
CA GLU A 27 -1.45 8.33 -14.46
C GLU A 27 -0.10 7.61 -14.50
N GLN A 28 0.97 8.30 -14.14
CA GLN A 28 2.32 7.74 -14.08
C GLN A 28 2.44 6.70 -12.95
N VAL A 29 1.89 6.99 -11.76
CA VAL A 29 1.85 6.02 -10.65
C VAL A 29 0.94 4.82 -10.97
N ARG A 30 -0.16 5.03 -11.70
CA ARG A 30 -1.02 3.94 -12.19
C ARG A 30 -0.27 3.06 -13.18
N SER A 31 0.41 3.66 -14.16
CA SER A 31 1.15 2.93 -15.18
C SER A 31 2.36 2.18 -14.61
N GLU A 32 3.08 2.75 -13.64
CA GLU A 32 4.16 2.09 -12.92
C GLU A 32 3.69 0.95 -11.99
N GLY A 33 2.49 1.10 -11.41
CA GLY A 33 1.82 0.05 -10.63
C GLY A 33 1.28 -1.10 -11.48
N THR A 34 1.01 -0.85 -12.76
CA THR A 34 0.60 -1.85 -13.75
C THR A 34 1.78 -2.29 -14.61
N GLY A 35 2.80 -2.93 -14.02
CA GLY A 35 3.81 -3.63 -14.83
C GLY A 35 3.12 -4.50 -15.89
N THR A 36 3.63 -4.53 -17.12
CA THR A 36 2.98 -5.11 -18.32
C THR A 36 2.13 -6.33 -17.99
N GLN A 37 0.81 -6.16 -18.04
CA GLN A 37 -0.14 -7.24 -17.75
C GLN A 37 -0.20 -8.15 -18.97
N SER A 38 0.27 -9.39 -18.83
CA SER A 38 0.23 -10.38 -19.91
C SER A 38 -1.19 -10.92 -20.09
N ALA A 39 -1.51 -11.50 -21.24
CA ALA A 39 -2.79 -12.20 -21.45
C ALA A 39 -3.06 -13.23 -20.33
N ARG A 40 -2.02 -13.97 -19.92
CA ARG A 40 -2.06 -14.92 -18.78
C ARG A 40 -2.44 -14.28 -17.44
N PHE A 41 -2.11 -13.01 -17.23
CA PHE A 41 -2.54 -12.31 -16.01
C PHE A 41 -4.06 -12.13 -15.99
N TYR A 42 -4.64 -11.70 -17.11
CA TYR A 42 -6.09 -11.54 -17.22
C TYR A 42 -6.81 -12.88 -17.17
N GLU A 43 -6.25 -13.94 -17.76
CA GLU A 43 -6.75 -15.32 -17.58
C GLU A 43 -6.84 -15.68 -16.09
N ARG A 44 -5.79 -15.39 -15.29
CA ARG A 44 -5.84 -15.63 -13.83
C ARG A 44 -6.87 -14.77 -13.11
N VAL A 45 -7.05 -13.51 -13.53
CA VAL A 45 -8.09 -12.63 -12.97
C VAL A 45 -9.48 -13.22 -13.21
N ASP A 46 -9.73 -13.71 -14.43
CA ASP A 46 -11.02 -14.30 -14.81
C ASP A 46 -11.24 -15.64 -14.11
N GLU A 47 -10.21 -16.47 -13.96
CA GLU A 47 -10.27 -17.71 -13.16
C GLU A 47 -10.64 -17.43 -11.70
N ILE A 48 -10.05 -16.41 -11.07
CA ILE A 48 -10.39 -16.02 -9.69
C ILE A 48 -11.85 -15.56 -9.61
N LYS A 49 -12.32 -14.76 -10.58
CA LYS A 49 -13.72 -14.32 -10.66
C LYS A 49 -14.69 -15.49 -10.84
N ALA A 50 -14.37 -16.40 -11.76
CA ALA A 50 -15.16 -17.60 -12.00
C ALA A 50 -15.23 -18.48 -10.75
N TRP A 51 -14.13 -18.61 -10.01
CA TRP A 51 -14.09 -19.37 -8.76
C TRP A 51 -15.04 -18.80 -7.70
N VAL A 52 -15.03 -17.46 -7.51
CA VAL A 52 -15.95 -16.78 -6.58
C VAL A 52 -17.40 -16.99 -6.99
N ASN A 53 -17.71 -16.87 -8.29
CA ASN A 53 -19.06 -17.04 -8.81
C ASN A 53 -19.54 -18.51 -8.81
N GLY A 54 -18.61 -19.46 -8.90
CA GLY A 54 -18.89 -20.89 -8.96
C GLY A 54 -19.07 -21.58 -7.60
N GLY A 55 -18.87 -20.86 -6.49
CA GLY A 55 -19.05 -21.42 -5.14
C GLY A 55 -17.97 -22.43 -4.72
N GLY A 56 -16.74 -22.29 -5.24
CA GLY A 56 -15.63 -23.17 -4.89
C GLY A 56 -15.29 -23.16 -3.38
N SER A 57 -14.62 -24.21 -2.88
CA SER A 57 -14.30 -24.31 -1.46
C SER A 57 -13.02 -23.54 -1.10
N ALA A 58 -13.00 -22.84 0.04
CA ALA A 58 -11.85 -22.00 0.44
C ALA A 58 -10.51 -22.77 0.50
N ALA A 59 -10.54 -24.07 0.77
CA ALA A 59 -9.35 -24.93 0.76
C ALA A 59 -8.75 -25.10 -0.64
N GLU A 60 -9.59 -25.25 -1.67
CA GLU A 60 -9.17 -25.31 -3.08
C GLU A 60 -8.64 -23.96 -3.56
N PHE A 61 -9.17 -22.85 -3.02
CA PHE A 61 -8.62 -21.53 -3.33
C PHE A 61 -7.20 -21.35 -2.80
N ILE A 62 -6.92 -21.85 -1.59
CA ILE A 62 -5.60 -21.71 -0.98
C ILE A 62 -4.52 -22.43 -1.80
N SER A 63 -4.79 -23.63 -2.32
CA SER A 63 -3.83 -24.33 -3.19
C SER A 63 -3.57 -23.57 -4.50
N PHE A 64 -4.59 -22.87 -5.00
CA PHE A 64 -4.48 -22.02 -6.19
C PHE A 64 -3.57 -20.79 -5.96
N LEU A 65 -3.37 -20.37 -4.71
CA LEU A 65 -2.48 -19.26 -4.32
C LEU A 65 -0.99 -19.62 -4.29
N GLU A 66 -0.62 -20.86 -4.60
CA GLU A 66 0.80 -21.21 -4.76
C GLU A 66 1.41 -20.57 -6.03
N ASP A 67 0.62 -20.31 -7.06
CA ASP A 67 1.12 -19.62 -8.25
C ASP A 67 1.32 -18.12 -7.95
N ARG A 68 2.55 -17.63 -8.23
CA ARG A 68 2.90 -16.22 -8.05
C ARG A 68 2.07 -15.31 -8.97
N LEU A 69 1.69 -15.80 -10.16
CA LEU A 69 0.85 -15.02 -11.06
C LEU A 69 -0.57 -14.88 -10.50
N THR A 70 -1.13 -15.95 -9.96
CA THR A 70 -2.42 -15.93 -9.24
C THR A 70 -2.39 -14.99 -8.04
N LEU A 71 -1.34 -15.04 -7.21
CA LEU A 71 -1.21 -14.11 -6.09
C LEU A 71 -1.18 -12.66 -6.54
N ARG A 72 -0.46 -12.36 -7.63
CA ARG A 72 -0.42 -11.03 -8.21
C ARG A 72 -1.81 -10.59 -8.71
N ALA A 73 -2.55 -11.49 -9.36
CA ALA A 73 -3.93 -11.23 -9.80
C ALA A 73 -4.86 -10.97 -8.62
N LEU A 74 -4.75 -11.77 -7.55
CA LEU A 74 -5.51 -11.61 -6.32
C LEU A 74 -5.25 -10.26 -5.64
N THR A 75 -3.97 -9.92 -5.40
CA THR A 75 -3.63 -8.65 -4.75
C THR A 75 -3.98 -7.43 -5.61
N TRP A 76 -3.97 -7.59 -6.94
CA TRP A 76 -4.49 -6.58 -7.85
C TRP A 76 -6.02 -6.45 -7.74
N LEU A 77 -6.75 -7.56 -7.69
CA LEU A 77 -8.21 -7.56 -7.50
C LEU A 77 -8.62 -6.88 -6.21
N TRP A 78 -7.92 -7.14 -5.10
CA TRP A 78 -8.19 -6.45 -3.83
C TRP A 78 -8.09 -4.93 -3.93
N LEU A 79 -7.19 -4.40 -4.76
CA LEU A 79 -7.00 -2.95 -4.92
C LEU A 79 -8.03 -2.30 -5.85
N ASN A 80 -8.45 -3.02 -6.89
CA ASN A 80 -9.17 -2.45 -8.04
C ASN A 80 -10.65 -2.87 -8.10
N ASP A 81 -11.03 -3.96 -7.45
CA ASP A 81 -12.39 -4.50 -7.49
C ASP A 81 -12.95 -4.62 -6.06
N GLU A 82 -13.93 -3.78 -5.74
CA GLU A 82 -14.54 -3.73 -4.42
C GLU A 82 -15.34 -4.99 -4.08
N SER A 83 -16.05 -5.54 -5.06
CA SER A 83 -16.80 -6.78 -4.87
C SER A 83 -15.84 -7.91 -4.52
N MET A 84 -14.77 -8.07 -5.31
CA MET A 84 -13.78 -9.11 -5.07
C MET A 84 -13.02 -8.88 -3.76
N ARG A 85 -12.71 -7.62 -3.40
CA ARG A 85 -12.12 -7.29 -2.10
C ARG A 85 -13.01 -7.75 -0.95
N SER A 86 -14.30 -7.42 -0.96
CA SER A 86 -15.21 -7.79 0.13
C SER A 86 -15.37 -9.31 0.31
N HIS A 87 -15.27 -10.08 -0.77
CA HIS A 87 -15.40 -11.54 -0.75
C HIS A 87 -14.10 -12.27 -0.43
N LEU A 88 -12.97 -11.83 -0.99
CA LEU A 88 -11.70 -12.56 -0.95
C LEU A 88 -10.68 -11.98 0.03
N LEU A 89 -10.80 -10.72 0.44
CA LEU A 89 -9.87 -10.17 1.41
C LEU A 89 -10.30 -10.63 2.81
N ARG A 90 -9.65 -11.69 3.30
CA ARG A 90 -10.00 -12.37 4.55
C ARG A 90 -8.74 -12.65 5.38
N THR A 91 -8.90 -12.69 6.70
CA THR A 91 -7.77 -12.90 7.62
C THR A 91 -7.09 -14.25 7.41
N ASP A 92 -7.84 -15.32 7.14
CA ASP A 92 -7.31 -16.67 6.90
C ASP A 92 -6.40 -16.74 5.66
N ILE A 93 -6.75 -16.02 4.59
CA ILE A 93 -5.90 -15.92 3.40
C ILE A 93 -4.60 -15.17 3.72
N ILE A 94 -4.66 -14.06 4.47
CA ILE A 94 -3.45 -13.34 4.89
C ILE A 94 -2.58 -14.19 5.82
N GLU A 95 -3.18 -14.96 6.73
CA GLU A 95 -2.46 -15.89 7.60
C GLU A 95 -1.76 -16.99 6.81
N TYR A 96 -2.40 -17.54 5.78
CA TYR A 96 -1.75 -18.47 4.86
C TYR A 96 -0.55 -17.83 4.15
N LEU A 97 -0.69 -16.60 3.65
CA LEU A 97 0.42 -15.87 3.03
C LEU A 97 1.57 -15.58 4.01
N LYS A 98 1.29 -15.40 5.31
CA LYS A 98 2.32 -15.23 6.36
C LYS A 98 3.09 -16.51 6.65
N GLN A 99 2.44 -17.66 6.52
CA GLN A 99 3.03 -18.99 6.77
C GLN A 99 3.84 -19.47 5.57
N ARG A 100 3.54 -18.98 4.37
CA ARG A 100 4.29 -19.28 3.17
C ARG A 100 5.76 -18.90 3.34
N THR A 101 6.65 -19.88 3.17
CA THR A 101 8.11 -19.74 3.36
C THR A 101 8.79 -18.97 2.22
N GLY A 102 8.02 -18.47 1.25
CA GLY A 102 8.49 -17.83 0.02
C GLY A 102 8.30 -16.32 -0.02
N TRP A 103 9.24 -15.66 -0.67
CA TRP A 103 9.17 -14.24 -1.02
C TRP A 103 8.02 -13.96 -1.99
N LEU A 104 7.12 -13.03 -1.66
CA LEU A 104 5.96 -12.71 -2.49
C LEU A 104 6.31 -11.92 -3.76
N GLY A 105 7.47 -11.26 -3.80
CA GLY A 105 7.85 -10.42 -4.93
C GLY A 105 7.57 -8.94 -4.69
N ARG A 106 8.44 -8.06 -5.23
CA ARG A 106 8.35 -6.59 -5.01
C ARG A 106 6.98 -6.03 -5.38
N LEU A 107 6.43 -6.44 -6.51
CA LEU A 107 5.14 -5.93 -6.97
C LEU A 107 3.98 -6.33 -6.06
N ILE A 108 3.96 -7.58 -5.58
CA ILE A 108 2.92 -8.05 -4.65
C ILE A 108 3.03 -7.30 -3.34
N THR A 109 4.24 -7.10 -2.82
CA THR A 109 4.48 -6.30 -1.61
C THR A 109 4.02 -4.85 -1.79
N ILE A 110 4.31 -4.21 -2.93
CA ILE A 110 3.81 -2.85 -3.25
C ILE A 110 2.28 -2.83 -3.23
N GLN A 111 1.63 -3.82 -3.83
CA GLN A 111 0.16 -3.89 -3.84
C GLN A 111 -0.42 -4.06 -2.44
N LEU A 112 0.20 -4.88 -1.58
CA LEU A 112 -0.19 -5.04 -0.18
C LEU A 112 0.05 -3.76 0.64
N MET A 113 1.13 -3.01 0.37
CA MET A 113 1.38 -1.70 0.98
C MET A 113 0.30 -0.69 0.56
N SER A 114 -0.04 -0.64 -0.73
CA SER A 114 -1.13 0.20 -1.23
C SER A 114 -2.46 -0.17 -0.57
N LEU A 115 -2.72 -1.47 -0.36
CA LEU A 115 -3.91 -1.96 0.31
C LEU A 115 -3.96 -1.48 1.76
N TYR A 116 -2.85 -1.66 2.49
CA TYR A 116 -2.68 -1.21 3.88
C TYR A 116 -2.99 0.28 4.02
N LEU A 117 -2.42 1.11 3.16
CA LEU A 117 -2.52 2.56 3.30
C LEU A 117 -3.86 3.11 2.78
N LYS A 118 -4.37 2.58 1.67
CA LYS A 118 -5.65 3.04 1.08
C LYS A 118 -6.85 2.64 1.92
N PHE A 119 -6.82 1.47 2.53
CA PHE A 119 -7.97 0.90 3.24
C PHE A 119 -7.76 0.77 4.75
N TYR A 120 -6.71 1.37 5.33
CA TYR A 120 -6.34 1.23 6.75
C TYR A 120 -7.54 1.25 7.71
N LYS A 121 -8.40 2.27 7.60
CA LYS A 121 -9.59 2.45 8.47
C LYS A 121 -10.69 1.41 8.23
N GLN A 122 -10.75 0.85 7.03
CA GLN A 122 -11.79 -0.07 6.59
C GLN A 122 -11.38 -1.52 6.82
N LEU A 123 -10.09 -1.85 6.85
CA LEU A 123 -9.57 -3.23 6.84
C LEU A 123 -10.21 -4.13 7.91
N GLU A 124 -10.48 -3.65 9.12
CA GLU A 124 -11.12 -4.46 10.17
C GLU A 124 -12.62 -4.69 9.91
N ASN A 125 -13.28 -3.81 9.17
CA ASN A 125 -14.74 -3.75 9.00
C ASN A 125 -15.23 -4.07 7.58
N LEU A 126 -14.35 -4.59 6.70
CA LEU A 126 -14.72 -4.90 5.31
C LEU A 126 -15.69 -6.09 5.21
N SER A 127 -15.53 -7.10 6.07
CA SER A 127 -16.45 -8.24 6.12
C SER A 127 -16.41 -8.95 7.48
N LYS A 128 -17.29 -9.93 7.69
CA LYS A 128 -17.26 -10.77 8.89
C LYS A 128 -15.97 -11.58 9.05
N HIS A 129 -15.20 -11.72 7.97
CA HIS A 129 -13.96 -12.50 7.92
C HIS A 129 -12.69 -11.64 8.02
N THR A 130 -12.83 -10.34 8.32
CA THR A 130 -11.69 -9.41 8.44
C THR A 130 -11.27 -9.08 9.86
N ALA A 131 -11.83 -9.76 10.87
CA ALA A 131 -11.37 -9.59 12.24
C ALA A 131 -9.87 -9.94 12.34
N GLY A 132 -9.06 -8.98 12.81
CA GLY A 132 -7.61 -9.12 12.93
C GLY A 132 -6.85 -9.00 11.61
N LEU A 133 -7.53 -8.62 10.52
CA LEU A 133 -6.92 -8.51 9.19
C LEU A 133 -5.82 -7.44 9.17
N LEU A 134 -6.03 -6.31 9.84
CA LEU A 134 -5.04 -5.23 9.88
C LEU A 134 -3.74 -5.72 10.49
N GLN A 135 -3.83 -6.40 11.64
CA GLN A 135 -2.66 -6.91 12.33
C GLN A 135 -1.98 -8.02 11.54
N ALA A 136 -2.75 -8.92 10.94
CA ALA A 136 -2.21 -9.96 10.06
C ALA A 136 -1.45 -9.35 8.87
N LEU A 137 -2.03 -8.35 8.21
CA LEU A 137 -1.43 -7.66 7.07
C LEU A 137 -0.16 -6.91 7.46
N LYS A 138 -0.16 -6.20 8.60
CA LYS A 138 1.03 -5.53 9.13
C LYS A 138 2.18 -6.50 9.34
N VAL A 139 1.93 -7.62 10.02
CA VAL A 139 2.97 -8.64 10.28
C VAL A 139 3.47 -9.25 8.97
N LEU A 140 2.58 -9.48 7.99
CA LEU A 140 2.98 -9.94 6.66
C LEU A 140 3.92 -8.93 5.97
N LEU A 141 3.57 -7.64 6.00
CA LEU A 141 4.35 -6.57 5.39
C LEU A 141 5.73 -6.43 6.04
N ILE A 142 5.82 -6.43 7.38
CA ILE A 142 7.09 -6.38 8.11
C ILE A 142 8.00 -7.52 7.67
N LYS A 143 7.50 -8.77 7.69
CA LYS A 143 8.28 -9.94 7.24
C LYS A 143 8.80 -9.80 5.81
N GLN A 144 7.97 -9.29 4.89
CA GLN A 144 8.39 -9.11 3.50
C GLN A 144 9.43 -7.99 3.39
N LEU A 145 9.23 -6.85 4.05
CA LEU A 145 10.15 -5.70 4.00
C LEU A 145 11.51 -6.01 4.62
N GLU A 146 11.56 -6.77 5.71
CA GLU A 146 12.80 -7.32 6.29
C GLU A 146 13.56 -8.18 5.27
N TYR A 147 12.85 -9.04 4.53
CA TYR A 147 13.47 -9.84 3.48
C TYR A 147 14.13 -8.97 2.39
N PHE A 148 13.50 -7.84 2.03
CA PHE A 148 14.07 -6.87 1.09
C PHE A 148 15.25 -6.10 1.68
N SER A 149 15.21 -5.73 2.95
CA SER A 149 16.29 -4.99 3.61
C SER A 149 17.58 -5.82 3.65
N VAL A 150 17.48 -7.11 3.99
CA VAL A 150 18.62 -8.05 4.02
C VAL A 150 19.22 -8.24 2.63
N ARG A 151 18.39 -8.36 1.58
CA ARG A 151 18.87 -8.45 0.19
C ARG A 151 19.51 -7.15 -0.31
N ARG A 152 18.99 -5.99 0.10
CA ARG A 152 19.51 -4.68 -0.29
C ARG A 152 20.89 -4.40 0.30
N LYS A 153 21.16 -4.77 1.56
CA LYS A 153 22.48 -4.62 2.20
C LYS A 153 23.60 -5.34 1.44
N LYS A 154 23.28 -6.39 0.67
CA LYS A 154 24.24 -7.12 -0.19
C LYS A 154 24.51 -6.42 -1.53
N ARG A 155 23.69 -5.44 -1.92
CA ARG A 155 23.74 -4.78 -3.23
C ARG A 155 24.02 -3.29 -2.99
N ASN A 156 25.27 -2.88 -3.12
CA ASN A 156 25.68 -1.46 -3.07
C ASN A 156 24.90 -0.67 -4.13
N GLN A 157 23.80 -0.02 -3.75
CA GLN A 157 23.00 0.78 -4.69
C GLN A 157 22.60 2.12 -4.08
N THR A 158 23.19 3.15 -4.67
CA THR A 158 22.70 4.53 -4.84
C THR A 158 21.40 4.51 -5.67
N ALA A 159 20.31 4.01 -5.08
CA ALA A 159 19.00 4.03 -5.73
C ALA A 159 18.19 5.25 -5.27
N VAL A 160 17.46 5.86 -6.23
CA VAL A 160 16.41 6.86 -6.00
C VAL A 160 15.47 6.33 -4.92
N LYS A 161 15.23 7.14 -3.89
CA LYS A 161 14.38 6.76 -2.75
C LYS A 161 12.93 6.73 -3.21
N ASN A 162 12.41 5.54 -3.53
CA ASN A 162 11.00 5.34 -3.89
C ASN A 162 10.18 4.91 -2.64
N LEU A 163 8.84 4.89 -2.70
CA LEU A 163 7.96 4.58 -1.54
C LEU A 163 8.32 3.24 -0.91
N PHE A 164 8.57 2.27 -1.77
CA PHE A 164 9.01 0.96 -1.38
C PHE A 164 10.30 1.00 -0.55
N ASP A 165 11.24 1.86 -0.92
CA ASP A 165 12.52 2.00 -0.23
C ASP A 165 12.36 2.70 1.12
N ALA A 166 11.48 3.70 1.20
CA ALA A 166 11.09 4.33 2.46
C ALA A 166 10.46 3.32 3.43
N PHE A 167 9.59 2.41 2.94
CA PHE A 167 9.03 1.33 3.74
C PHE A 167 10.08 0.30 4.17
N VAL A 168 11.04 -0.05 3.31
CA VAL A 168 12.13 -0.96 3.69
C VAL A 168 13.04 -0.35 4.76
N GLU A 169 13.28 0.97 4.71
CA GLU A 169 14.14 1.67 5.66
C GLU A 169 13.45 2.01 6.99
N HIS A 170 12.17 2.41 6.94
CA HIS A 170 11.43 2.96 8.08
C HIS A 170 10.14 2.16 8.37
N GLN A 171 10.15 0.83 8.16
CA GLN A 171 8.97 -0.02 8.35
C GLN A 171 8.34 0.13 9.74
N ASP A 172 9.17 0.25 10.79
CA ASP A 172 8.72 0.34 12.18
C ASP A 172 7.87 1.61 12.38
N MET A 173 8.33 2.70 11.78
CA MET A 173 7.64 4.00 11.82
C MET A 173 6.39 4.02 10.94
N LEU A 174 6.45 3.45 9.74
CA LEU A 174 5.38 3.58 8.74
C LEU A 174 4.23 2.58 8.94
N LEU A 175 4.49 1.45 9.60
CA LEU A 175 3.50 0.42 9.92
C LEU A 175 2.99 0.51 11.38
N SER A 176 3.52 1.43 12.19
CA SER A 176 3.01 1.66 13.54
C SER A 176 1.60 2.27 13.53
N ASP A 177 0.88 2.07 14.63
CA ASP A 177 -0.43 2.70 14.82
C ASP A 177 -0.30 4.22 14.95
N ASN A 178 0.84 4.68 15.49
CA ASN A 178 1.18 6.08 15.68
C ASN A 178 2.07 6.64 14.57
N ALA A 179 2.00 6.08 13.36
CA ALA A 179 2.89 6.43 12.26
C ALA A 179 3.04 7.93 12.01
N VAL A 180 1.97 8.71 12.19
CA VAL A 180 2.01 10.18 12.08
C VAL A 180 2.89 10.80 13.16
N LEU A 181 2.67 10.45 14.43
CA LEU A 181 3.45 10.97 15.55
C LEU A 181 4.92 10.57 15.43
N GLU A 182 5.19 9.31 15.09
CA GLU A 182 6.56 8.83 14.93
C GLU A 182 7.27 9.48 13.74
N THR A 183 6.54 9.81 12.67
CA THR A 183 7.08 10.59 11.54
C THR A 183 7.42 12.02 11.95
N VAL A 184 6.56 12.67 12.74
CA VAL A 184 6.82 14.01 13.28
C VAL A 184 8.02 14.01 14.22
N ASP A 185 8.08 13.05 15.14
CA ASP A 185 9.21 12.89 16.07
C ASP A 185 10.51 12.62 15.32
N TYR A 186 10.46 11.83 14.24
CA TYR A 186 11.61 11.59 13.38
C TYR A 186 12.09 12.85 12.68
N ALA A 187 11.17 13.66 12.14
CA ALA A 187 11.49 14.93 11.51
C ALA A 187 12.12 15.90 12.52
N ALA A 188 11.50 16.03 13.69
CA ALA A 188 11.99 16.87 14.79
C ALA A 188 13.39 16.45 15.26
N LYS A 189 13.64 15.15 15.46
CA LYS A 189 14.96 14.63 15.86
C LYS A 189 16.06 14.90 14.84
N ARG A 190 15.71 15.08 13.57
CA ARG A 190 16.66 15.33 12.48
C ARG A 190 16.74 16.79 12.04
N ASN A 191 16.05 17.69 12.74
CA ASN A 191 15.90 19.10 12.35
C ASN A 191 15.48 19.24 10.88
N LEU A 192 14.58 18.36 10.43
CA LEU A 192 13.98 18.42 9.11
C LEU A 192 12.61 19.04 9.23
N ASP A 193 12.29 19.95 8.32
CA ASP A 193 10.90 20.32 8.13
C ASP A 193 10.11 19.10 7.63
N LEU A 194 8.83 19.03 7.98
CA LEU A 194 7.94 17.99 7.47
C LEU A 194 7.84 18.10 5.95
N GLN A 195 7.84 19.31 5.40
CA GLN A 195 7.83 19.49 3.96
C GLN A 195 9.13 18.99 3.33
N ASP A 196 10.31 19.24 3.91
CA ASP A 196 11.59 18.68 3.46
C ASP A 196 11.63 17.15 3.55
N LEU A 197 11.08 16.60 4.64
CA LEU A 197 10.97 15.15 4.82
C LEU A 197 10.06 14.57 3.75
N PHE A 198 8.89 15.17 3.54
CA PHE A 198 8.01 14.77 2.47
C PHE A 198 8.66 14.98 1.13
N GLU A 199 9.39 16.06 0.84
CA GLU A 199 10.11 16.31 -0.43
C GLU A 199 11.19 15.28 -0.73
N ARG A 200 11.93 14.85 0.29
CA ARG A 200 12.87 13.71 0.18
C ARG A 200 12.15 12.40 -0.16
N TYR A 201 10.84 12.36 0.03
CA TYR A 201 9.97 11.25 -0.28
C TYR A 201 8.76 11.68 -1.17
N SER A 202 8.75 12.83 -1.88
CA SER A 202 7.46 13.54 -2.18
C SER A 202 6.75 13.03 -3.40
N HIS A 203 7.42 12.22 -4.20
CA HIS A 203 6.77 11.43 -5.22
C HIS A 203 5.85 10.35 -4.61
N LEU A 204 5.76 10.21 -3.27
CA LEU A 204 5.37 8.96 -2.60
C LEU A 204 4.23 9.06 -1.58
N TRP A 205 3.78 10.26 -1.17
CA TRP A 205 2.89 10.43 0.00
C TRP A 205 1.43 10.78 -0.29
N CYS A 206 0.94 10.68 -1.53
CA CYS A 206 -0.49 10.91 -1.77
C CYS A 206 -1.34 9.71 -1.36
N MET A 207 -1.47 9.52 -0.05
CA MET A 207 -2.36 8.59 0.61
C MET A 207 -3.58 9.33 1.13
N ARG A 208 -4.62 9.40 0.29
CA ARG A 208 -6.00 9.59 0.77
C ARG A 208 -6.35 8.33 1.56
N GLY A 209 -6.27 8.38 2.89
CA GLY A 209 -6.50 7.18 3.71
C GLY A 209 -6.41 7.29 5.23
N LYS A 210 -6.09 8.45 5.83
CA LYS A 210 -6.16 8.60 7.29
C LYS A 210 -6.86 9.84 7.84
N GLU A 211 -7.25 10.78 6.99
CA GLU A 211 -8.03 11.94 7.40
C GLU A 211 -9.32 11.89 6.56
N GLY A 212 -10.49 11.63 7.12
CA GLY A 212 -11.03 12.51 8.15
C GLY A 212 -11.48 13.85 7.59
N GLY A 213 -11.65 14.02 6.27
CA GLY A 213 -12.38 15.16 5.73
C GLY A 213 -12.00 15.55 4.31
N VAL A 214 -13.04 15.94 3.57
CA VAL A 214 -13.03 16.65 2.28
C VAL A 214 -13.05 15.75 1.03
N SER A 215 -14.28 15.61 0.54
CA SER A 215 -14.64 15.33 -0.84
C SER A 215 -14.17 16.46 -1.75
N CYS A 216 -13.44 16.07 -2.80
CA CYS A 216 -13.29 16.63 -4.14
C CYS A 216 -12.24 15.76 -4.87
#